data_AF-A0AAW7PF01-F1
#
_entry.id   AF-A0AAW7PF01-F1
#
_cell.length_a   1.000
_cell.length_b   1.000
_cell.length_c   1.000
_cell.angle_alpha   90.00
_cell.angle_beta   90.00
_cell.angle_gamma   90.00
#
_symmetry.space_group_name_H-M   'P 1'
#
loop_
_entity.id
_entity.type
_entity.pdbx_description
1 polymer ?
#
loop_
_entity_poly.entity_id
_entity_poly.type
_entity_poly.pdbx_seq_one_letter_code
_entity_poly.pdbx_strand_id
1 'polypeptide(L)'
;MESRNLLPQNTRLMANLLSFSGGALDVFCHMYYHSLVATQTGNILLLVADWQNSSMYHNMLRCFSILFFSLGFLFGMWFKDHRKNAYWRVYGLLPLCVMTAILPFLPSNALIELPIIAFSAGIMMKTFTGSQIENHPFVIFMTSGNYRRMLTAIYYAIQGSGDQREYRRQAVNYSFIVGSFVVGAIVSAVLMHFVHLKSIWLITLSLIIIMVYYSSEVKRLGLKETNL
;
A
#
# COMPACT_ATOMS: atom_id res chain seq x y z
N MET A 1 2.63 -15.78 -28.71
CA MET A 1 3.15 -15.01 -27.56
C MET A 1 3.37 -16.01 -26.45
N GLU A 2 4.63 -16.38 -26.18
CA GLU A 2 4.97 -17.21 -25.02
C GLU A 2 4.29 -16.61 -23.78
N SER A 3 3.59 -17.44 -23.02
CA SER A 3 3.06 -17.06 -21.72
C SER A 3 4.26 -16.74 -20.82
N ARG A 4 4.75 -15.50 -20.86
CA ARG A 4 5.62 -14.97 -19.82
C ARG A 4 4.85 -15.19 -18.53
N ASN A 5 5.29 -16.15 -17.73
CA ASN A 5 4.68 -16.45 -16.44
C ASN A 5 4.63 -15.13 -15.66
N LEU A 6 3.42 -14.60 -15.50
CA LEU A 6 3.19 -13.34 -14.80
C LEU A 6 3.71 -13.52 -13.38
N LEU A 7 4.68 -12.71 -12.99
CA LEU A 7 5.21 -12.74 -11.63
C LEU A 7 4.04 -12.49 -10.65
N PRO A 8 4.00 -13.15 -9.48
CA PRO A 8 2.89 -13.06 -8.54
C PRO A 8 2.52 -11.61 -8.18
N GLN A 9 3.54 -10.75 -8.02
CA GLN A 9 3.39 -9.33 -7.71
C GLN A 9 2.79 -8.49 -8.85
N ASN A 10 2.81 -8.98 -10.09
CA ASN A 10 2.40 -8.27 -11.30
C ASN A 10 0.98 -8.63 -11.76
N THR A 11 0.22 -9.31 -10.89
CA THR A 11 -1.16 -9.70 -11.18
C THR A 11 -2.14 -8.58 -10.81
N ARG A 12 -3.25 -8.48 -11.55
CA ARG A 12 -4.31 -7.49 -11.27
C ARG A 12 -4.87 -7.63 -9.85
N LEU A 13 -5.04 -8.87 -9.39
CA LEU A 13 -5.49 -9.16 -8.04
C LEU A 13 -4.55 -8.55 -7.00
N MET A 14 -3.25 -8.75 -7.15
CA MET A 14 -2.25 -8.18 -6.24
C MET A 14 -2.30 -6.65 -6.25
N ALA A 15 -2.36 -6.04 -7.42
CA ALA A 15 -2.42 -4.59 -7.54
C ALA A 15 -3.66 -3.99 -6.85
N ASN A 16 -4.82 -4.64 -7.02
CA ASN A 16 -6.06 -4.22 -6.37
C ASN A 16 -6.01 -4.40 -4.85
N LEU A 17 -5.54 -5.55 -4.36
CA LEU A 17 -5.41 -5.82 -2.92
C LEU A 17 -4.41 -4.86 -2.24
N LEU A 18 -3.27 -4.60 -2.86
CA LEU A 18 -2.27 -3.64 -2.35
C LEU A 18 -2.81 -2.21 -2.33
N SER A 19 -3.61 -1.84 -3.33
CA SER A 19 -4.24 -0.51 -3.41
C SER A 19 -5.36 -0.35 -2.38
N PHE A 20 -6.19 -1.39 -2.22
CA PHE A 20 -7.19 -1.48 -1.17
C PHE A 20 -6.57 -1.31 0.22
N SER A 21 -5.50 -2.07 0.54
CA SER A 21 -4.78 -1.96 1.81
C SER A 21 -4.23 -0.55 2.04
N GLY A 22 -3.77 0.13 0.98
CA GLY A 22 -3.28 1.50 1.08
C GLY A 22 -4.35 2.49 1.50
N GLY A 23 -5.48 2.48 0.81
CA GLY A 23 -6.61 3.37 1.15
C GLY A 23 -7.16 3.07 2.55
N ALA A 24 -7.28 1.79 2.89
CA ALA A 24 -7.76 1.37 4.20
C ALA A 24 -6.82 1.82 5.33
N LEU A 25 -5.51 1.64 5.16
CA LEU A 25 -4.49 2.00 6.14
C LEU A 25 -4.43 3.51 6.37
N ASP A 26 -4.40 4.31 5.31
CA ASP A 26 -4.30 5.78 5.45
C ASP A 26 -5.54 6.37 6.11
N VAL A 27 -6.75 5.91 5.76
CA VAL A 27 -7.97 6.36 6.43
C VAL A 27 -8.00 5.95 7.89
N PHE A 28 -7.63 4.70 8.20
CA PHE A 28 -7.57 4.23 9.57
C PHE A 28 -6.61 5.10 10.40
N CYS A 29 -5.38 5.31 9.92
CA CYS A 29 -4.37 6.09 10.61
C CYS A 29 -4.77 7.57 10.72
N HIS A 30 -5.44 8.13 9.72
CA HIS A 30 -5.89 9.51 9.78
C HIS A 30 -7.00 9.70 10.82
N MET A 31 -7.98 8.80 10.85
CA MET A 31 -9.10 8.87 11.80
C MET A 31 -8.66 8.60 13.24
N TYR A 32 -7.68 7.71 13.46
CA TYR A 32 -7.25 7.34 14.80
C TYR A 32 -6.03 8.12 15.32
N TYR A 33 -5.09 8.50 14.46
CA TYR A 33 -3.82 9.16 14.84
C TYR A 33 -3.62 10.56 14.22
N HIS A 34 -4.57 11.07 13.43
CA HIS A 34 -4.42 12.34 12.69
C HIS A 34 -3.19 12.40 11.75
N SER A 35 -2.74 11.24 11.25
CA SER A 35 -1.58 11.10 10.36
C SER A 35 -1.83 10.11 9.23
N LEU A 36 -1.19 10.35 8.07
CA LEU A 36 -1.26 9.53 6.86
C LEU A 36 0.02 8.70 6.73
N VAL A 37 -0.04 7.40 6.99
CA VAL A 37 1.16 6.53 7.00
C VAL A 37 1.68 6.19 5.59
N ALA A 38 0.79 5.96 4.63
CA ALA A 38 1.11 5.65 3.26
C ALA A 38 1.36 6.93 2.42
N THR A 39 0.74 8.06 2.80
CA THR A 39 0.82 9.34 2.07
C THR A 39 1.64 10.38 2.84
N GLN A 40 2.97 10.22 2.83
CA GLN A 40 3.89 11.10 3.57
C GLN A 40 3.91 12.56 3.08
N THR A 41 3.69 12.79 1.79
CA THR A 41 3.49 14.16 1.25
C THR A 41 2.26 14.83 1.87
N GLY A 42 1.22 14.04 2.19
CA GLY A 42 0.04 14.51 2.91
C GLY A 42 0.37 14.96 4.34
N ASN A 43 1.21 14.21 5.07
CA ASN A 43 1.67 14.66 6.39
C ASN A 43 2.44 15.98 6.32
N ILE A 44 3.28 16.18 5.30
CA ILE A 44 4.01 17.45 5.10
C ILE A 44 3.01 18.60 4.89
N LEU A 45 2.02 18.41 4.02
CA LEU A 45 0.98 19.43 3.79
C LEU A 45 0.19 19.73 5.06
N LEU A 46 -0.24 18.71 5.80
CA LEU A 46 -1.00 18.87 7.04
C LEU A 46 -0.17 19.55 8.15
N LEU A 47 1.12 19.22 8.25
CA LEU A 47 2.04 19.88 9.18
C LEU A 47 2.14 21.38 8.92
N VAL A 48 2.27 21.78 7.65
CA VAL A 48 2.40 23.19 7.28
C VAL A 48 1.06 23.92 7.37
N ALA A 49 -0.02 23.32 6.85
CA ALA A 49 -1.34 23.93 6.82
C ALA A 49 -1.94 24.10 8.21
N ASP A 50 -1.77 23.10 9.09
CA ASP A 50 -2.34 23.14 10.43
C ASP A 50 -1.35 23.63 11.49
N TRP A 51 -0.16 24.13 11.13
CA TRP A 51 0.94 24.37 12.08
C TRP A 51 0.53 25.15 13.33
N GLN A 52 -0.28 26.20 13.15
CA GLN A 52 -0.73 27.09 14.23
C GLN A 52 -1.98 26.56 14.96
N ASN A 53 -2.81 25.76 14.30
CA ASN A 53 -4.13 25.35 14.81
C ASN A 53 -4.17 23.90 15.32
N SER A 54 -3.16 23.09 15.00
CA SER A 54 -3.08 21.70 15.43
C SER A 54 -2.37 21.57 16.78
N SER A 55 -2.78 20.55 17.55
CA SER A 55 -2.05 20.15 18.74
C SER A 55 -0.61 19.79 18.38
N MET A 56 0.35 20.31 19.15
CA MET A 56 1.77 19.92 19.04
C MET A 56 1.95 18.39 19.06
N TYR A 57 1.08 17.68 19.76
CA TYR A 57 1.03 16.22 19.78
C TYR A 57 0.77 15.61 18.39
N HIS A 58 -0.23 16.10 17.65
CA HIS A 58 -0.54 15.62 16.31
C HIS A 58 0.56 15.97 15.30
N ASN A 59 1.20 17.13 15.46
CA ASN A 59 2.36 17.49 14.64
C ASN A 59 3.54 16.55 14.91
N MET A 60 3.80 16.22 16.17
CA MET A 60 4.83 15.25 16.53
C MET A 60 4.55 13.87 15.93
N LEU A 61 3.30 13.40 15.96
CA LEU A 61 2.88 12.15 15.32
C LEU A 61 3.13 12.15 13.80
N ARG A 62 2.80 13.24 13.11
CA ARG A 62 3.06 13.40 11.67
C ARG A 62 4.57 13.39 11.37
N CYS A 63 5.38 14.06 12.18
CA CYS A 63 6.85 14.02 12.06
C CYS A 63 7.41 12.61 12.27
N PHE A 64 6.92 11.90 13.29
CA PHE A 64 7.30 10.51 13.55
C PHE A 64 6.89 9.58 12.41
N SER A 65 5.69 9.75 11.85
CA SER A 65 5.25 9.00 10.67
C SER A 65 6.21 9.19 9.50
N ILE A 66 6.61 10.43 9.19
CA ILE A 66 7.58 10.73 8.12
C ILE A 66 8.93 10.08 8.38
N LEU A 67 9.46 10.24 9.59
CA LEU A 67 10.78 9.72 9.97
C LEU A 67 10.80 8.20 9.89
N PHE A 68 9.87 7.52 10.55
CA PHE A 68 9.86 6.06 10.63
C PHE A 68 9.47 5.40 9.32
N PHE A 69 8.57 6.00 8.54
CA PHE A 69 8.33 5.53 7.17
C PHE A 69 9.60 5.58 6.33
N SER A 70 10.37 6.67 6.42
CA SER A 70 11.64 6.81 5.72
C SER A 70 12.64 5.75 6.15
N LEU A 71 12.81 5.54 7.46
CA LEU A 71 13.66 4.47 8.00
C LEU A 71 13.21 3.09 7.54
N GLY A 72 11.91 2.83 7.54
CA GLY A 72 11.32 1.57 7.06
C GLY A 72 11.57 1.34 5.57
N PHE A 73 11.45 2.38 4.76
CA PHE A 73 11.74 2.31 3.33
C PHE A 73 13.24 2.02 3.09
N LEU A 74 14.14 2.71 3.78
CA LEU A 74 15.59 2.47 3.72
C LEU A 74 15.93 1.04 4.17
N PHE A 75 15.37 0.59 5.28
CA PHE A 75 15.52 -0.79 5.76
C PHE A 75 14.98 -1.79 4.73
N GLY A 76 13.84 -1.51 4.09
CA GLY A 76 13.30 -2.33 3.01
C GLY A 76 14.24 -2.44 1.81
N MET A 77 15.08 -1.42 1.53
CA MET A 77 16.11 -1.49 0.50
C MET A 77 17.22 -2.45 0.91
N TRP A 78 17.77 -2.25 2.11
CA TRP A 78 18.78 -3.14 2.66
C TRP A 78 18.28 -4.59 2.74
N PHE A 79 17.03 -4.79 3.18
CA PHE A 79 16.40 -6.10 3.29
C PHE A 79 16.22 -6.77 1.93
N LYS A 80 15.86 -6.00 0.90
CA LYS A 80 15.85 -6.47 -0.49
C LYS A 80 17.25 -6.93 -0.90
N ASP A 81 18.30 -6.17 -0.63
CA ASP A 81 19.64 -6.53 -1.09
C ASP A 81 20.19 -7.81 -0.44
N HIS A 82 19.68 -8.18 0.75
CA HIS A 82 20.05 -9.39 1.49
C HIS A 82 19.05 -10.56 1.31
N ARG A 83 18.12 -10.46 0.36
CA ARG A 83 17.10 -11.48 0.12
C ARG A 83 17.71 -12.79 -0.39
N LYS A 84 17.24 -13.91 0.16
CA LYS A 84 17.69 -15.26 -0.22
C LYS A 84 16.73 -16.01 -1.14
N ASN A 85 15.46 -15.63 -1.13
CA ASN A 85 14.41 -16.30 -1.89
C ASN A 85 13.23 -15.34 -2.14
N ALA A 86 12.33 -15.71 -3.04
CA ALA A 86 11.18 -14.91 -3.42
C ALA A 86 10.21 -14.58 -2.27
N TYR A 87 10.19 -15.36 -1.18
CA TYR A 87 9.35 -15.09 -0.01
C TYR A 87 9.81 -13.88 0.80
N TRP A 88 10.94 -13.24 0.46
CA TRP A 88 11.32 -11.96 1.04
C TRP A 88 10.20 -10.92 0.97
N ARG A 89 9.37 -10.96 -0.09
CA ARG A 89 8.21 -10.07 -0.19
C ARG A 89 7.22 -10.32 0.94
N VAL A 90 6.91 -11.59 1.22
CA VAL A 90 6.05 -12.02 2.34
C VAL A 90 6.63 -11.52 3.67
N TYR A 91 7.93 -11.73 3.88
CA TYR A 91 8.62 -11.25 5.08
C TYR A 91 8.55 -9.72 5.21
N GLY A 92 8.54 -8.98 4.10
CA GLY A 92 8.35 -7.53 4.08
C GLY A 92 6.95 -7.07 4.53
N LEU A 93 5.91 -7.90 4.40
CA LEU A 93 4.56 -7.59 4.92
C LEU A 93 4.36 -8.00 6.39
N LEU A 94 5.16 -8.95 6.90
CA LEU A 94 4.97 -9.50 8.24
C LEU A 94 4.97 -8.44 9.35
N PRO A 95 5.88 -7.45 9.39
CA PRO A 95 5.86 -6.44 10.45
C PRO A 95 4.52 -5.69 10.54
N LEU A 96 3.98 -5.28 9.39
CA LEU A 96 2.70 -4.57 9.33
C LEU A 96 1.54 -5.51 9.69
N CYS A 97 1.57 -6.75 9.19
CA CYS A 97 0.53 -7.73 9.48
C CYS A 97 0.47 -8.06 10.98
N VAL A 98 1.62 -8.29 11.62
CA VAL A 98 1.69 -8.58 13.06
C VAL A 98 1.25 -7.36 13.85
N MET A 99 1.79 -6.17 13.55
CA MET A 99 1.44 -4.94 14.26
C MET A 99 -0.06 -4.66 14.21
N THR A 100 -0.67 -4.75 13.01
CA THR A 100 -2.12 -4.53 12.83
C THR A 100 -2.96 -5.60 13.54
N ALA A 101 -2.49 -6.86 13.60
CA ALA A 101 -3.20 -7.93 14.29
C ALA A 101 -3.23 -7.70 15.81
N ILE A 102 -2.09 -7.28 16.40
CA ILE A 102 -1.96 -7.15 17.85
C ILE A 102 -2.41 -5.79 18.39
N LEU A 103 -2.51 -4.74 17.54
CA LEU A 103 -2.78 -3.37 17.98
C LEU A 103 -3.96 -3.25 18.96
N PRO A 104 -5.14 -3.87 18.73
CA PRO A 104 -6.27 -3.72 19.64
C PRO A 104 -6.05 -4.30 21.06
N PHE A 105 -4.97 -5.08 21.26
CA PHE A 105 -4.62 -5.68 22.54
C PHE A 105 -3.49 -4.92 23.27
N LEU A 106 -2.86 -3.94 22.63
CA LEU A 106 -1.78 -3.17 23.22
C LEU A 106 -2.34 -2.01 24.09
N PRO A 107 -1.63 -1.61 25.16
CA PRO A 107 -1.92 -0.37 25.85
C PRO A 107 -1.76 0.82 24.90
N SER A 108 -2.78 1.68 24.83
CA SER A 108 -2.81 2.76 23.84
C SER A 108 -1.64 3.74 24.03
N ASN A 109 -0.77 3.81 23.02
CA ASN A 109 0.30 4.80 22.95
C ASN A 109 0.65 5.10 21.48
N ALA A 110 0.03 6.14 20.92
CA ALA A 110 0.24 6.52 19.53
C ALA A 110 1.71 6.88 19.21
N LEU A 111 2.51 7.31 20.20
CA LEU A 111 3.94 7.62 20.02
C LEU A 111 4.80 6.37 19.80
N ILE A 112 4.27 5.18 20.06
CA ILE A 112 4.92 3.90 19.79
C ILE A 112 4.23 3.19 18.62
N GLU A 113 2.90 3.17 18.63
CA GLU A 113 2.09 2.45 17.65
C GLU A 113 2.28 3.01 16.23
N LEU A 114 2.13 4.33 16.05
CA LEU A 114 2.20 4.97 14.74
C LEU A 114 3.59 4.83 14.10
N PRO A 115 4.72 5.05 14.81
CA PRO A 115 6.06 4.75 14.29
C PRO A 115 6.24 3.33 13.77
N ILE A 116 5.77 2.31 14.50
CA ILE A 116 5.91 0.91 14.09
C ILE A 116 5.08 0.64 12.84
N ILE A 117 3.84 1.14 12.79
CA ILE A 117 2.98 1.05 11.60
C ILE A 117 3.64 1.77 10.41
N ALA A 118 4.18 2.96 10.62
CA ALA A 118 4.85 3.75 9.58
C ALA A 118 6.11 3.08 9.04
N PHE A 119 6.97 2.58 9.93
CA PHE A 119 8.14 1.79 9.57
C PHE A 119 7.76 0.56 8.74
N SER A 120 6.76 -0.19 9.19
CA SER A 120 6.28 -1.38 8.50
C SER A 120 5.68 -1.07 7.13
N ALA A 121 4.94 0.03 7.00
CA ALA A 121 4.42 0.53 5.73
C ALA A 121 5.54 0.97 4.78
N GLY A 122 6.62 1.57 5.30
CA GLY A 122 7.81 1.90 4.52
C GLY A 122 8.49 0.67 3.92
N ILE A 123 8.66 -0.40 4.72
CA ILE A 123 9.18 -1.69 4.24
C ILE A 123 8.28 -2.24 3.14
N MET A 124 6.96 -2.24 3.35
CA MET A 124 5.98 -2.75 2.39
C MET A 124 6.01 -1.94 1.07
N MET A 125 6.07 -0.60 1.17
CA MET A 125 6.22 0.29 0.01
C MET A 125 7.42 -0.11 -0.83
N LYS A 126 8.60 -0.24 -0.21
CA LYS A 126 9.81 -0.65 -0.94
C LYS A 126 9.69 -2.05 -1.49
N THR A 127 9.10 -2.97 -0.72
CA THR A 127 8.93 -4.37 -1.11
C THR A 127 8.29 -4.47 -2.48
N PHE A 128 7.15 -3.80 -2.72
CA PHE A 128 6.43 -3.89 -3.99
C PHE A 128 6.73 -2.75 -4.98
N THR A 129 7.73 -1.91 -4.70
CA THR A 129 8.21 -0.94 -5.69
C THR A 129 8.70 -1.66 -6.95
N GLY A 130 8.25 -1.19 -8.12
CA GLY A 130 8.54 -1.80 -9.42
C GLY A 130 7.55 -2.87 -9.88
N SER A 131 6.46 -3.08 -9.13
CA SER A 131 5.35 -3.93 -9.60
C SER A 131 4.61 -3.28 -10.76
N GLN A 132 4.12 -4.11 -11.67
CA GLN A 132 3.47 -3.66 -12.90
C GLN A 132 2.27 -4.54 -13.24
N ILE A 133 1.26 -3.96 -13.88
CA ILE A 133 0.20 -4.73 -14.53
C ILE A 133 0.54 -4.77 -16.02
N GLU A 134 0.68 -5.98 -16.56
CA GLU A 134 1.15 -6.18 -17.93
C GLU A 134 2.57 -5.60 -18.08
N ASN A 135 2.74 -4.49 -18.80
CA ASN A 135 4.02 -3.80 -18.94
C ASN A 135 3.99 -2.39 -18.31
N HIS A 136 2.96 -2.08 -17.52
CA HIS A 136 2.70 -0.75 -17.00
C HIS A 136 2.90 -0.71 -15.48
N PRO A 137 3.83 0.11 -14.96
CA PRO A 137 4.08 0.16 -13.53
C PRO A 137 2.83 0.66 -12.79
N PHE A 138 2.66 0.29 -11.53
CA PHE A 138 1.72 0.94 -10.63
C PHE A 138 2.41 1.23 -9.30
N VAL A 139 1.88 2.20 -8.56
CA VAL A 139 2.43 2.56 -7.26
C VAL A 139 1.47 2.07 -6.19
N ILE A 140 1.94 1.21 -5.30
CA ILE A 140 1.14 0.75 -4.16
C ILE A 140 0.94 1.92 -3.19
N PHE A 141 -0.11 1.87 -2.37
CA PHE A 141 -0.41 2.91 -1.36
C PHE A 141 -0.68 4.34 -1.87
N MET A 142 -0.40 4.65 -3.14
CA MET A 142 -0.55 6.00 -3.69
C MET A 142 -1.56 6.03 -4.83
N THR A 143 -2.57 6.90 -4.70
CA THR A 143 -3.62 7.03 -5.73
C THR A 143 -3.29 8.05 -6.80
N SER A 144 -2.62 9.16 -6.45
CA SER A 144 -2.36 10.27 -7.39
C SER A 144 -1.61 9.84 -8.66
N GLY A 145 -0.57 8.99 -8.51
CA GLY A 145 0.17 8.45 -9.66
C GLY A 145 -0.70 7.57 -10.57
N ASN A 146 -1.44 6.64 -9.97
CA ASN A 146 -2.31 5.72 -10.70
C ASN A 146 -3.51 6.45 -11.32
N TYR A 147 -4.04 7.47 -10.65
CA TYR A 147 -5.14 8.32 -11.11
C TYR A 147 -4.75 9.13 -12.35
N ARG A 148 -3.56 9.75 -12.36
CA ARG A 148 -3.06 10.44 -13.57
C ARG A 148 -2.95 9.46 -14.74
N ARG A 149 -2.40 8.26 -14.52
CA ARG A 149 -2.30 7.24 -15.58
C ARG A 149 -3.66 6.74 -16.06
N MET A 150 -4.64 6.63 -15.16
CA MET A 150 -6.03 6.34 -15.51
C MET A 150 -6.59 7.41 -16.45
N LEU A 151 -6.47 8.68 -16.10
CA LEU A 151 -6.97 9.79 -16.92
C LEU A 151 -6.28 9.86 -18.27
N THR A 152 -4.96 9.68 -18.33
CA THR A 152 -4.20 9.63 -19.59
C THR A 152 -4.69 8.49 -20.49
N ALA A 153 -4.89 7.30 -19.94
CA ALA A 153 -5.38 6.16 -20.70
C ALA A 153 -6.82 6.36 -21.21
N ILE A 154 -7.70 6.94 -20.39
CA ILE A 154 -9.07 7.30 -20.79
C ILE A 154 -9.04 8.32 -21.93
N TYR A 155 -8.23 9.38 -21.80
CA TYR A 155 -8.13 10.42 -22.81
C TYR A 155 -7.74 9.86 -24.18
N TYR A 156 -6.66 9.08 -24.26
CA TYR A 156 -6.23 8.50 -25.54
C TYR A 156 -7.18 7.42 -26.08
N ALA A 157 -7.88 6.69 -25.20
CA ALA A 157 -8.92 5.75 -25.61
C ALA A 157 -10.16 6.45 -26.21
N ILE A 158 -10.46 7.68 -25.77
CA ILE A 158 -11.55 8.51 -26.34
C ILE A 158 -11.09 9.20 -27.62
N GLN A 159 -9.86 9.71 -27.66
CA GLN A 159 -9.31 10.40 -28.82
C GLN A 159 -9.22 9.49 -30.06
N GLY A 160 -9.13 8.17 -29.88
CA GLY A 160 -9.02 7.23 -31.00
C GLY A 160 -7.63 7.18 -31.65
N SER A 161 -6.61 7.79 -31.04
CA SER A 161 -5.23 7.86 -31.54
C SER A 161 -4.32 6.81 -30.89
N GLY A 162 -3.33 6.29 -31.62
CA GLY A 162 -2.38 5.29 -31.12
C GLY A 162 -2.99 3.90 -30.87
N ASP A 163 -2.36 3.09 -30.02
CA ASP A 163 -2.83 1.73 -29.72
C ASP A 163 -4.08 1.74 -28.80
N GLN A 164 -5.24 1.77 -29.45
CA GLN A 164 -6.53 1.80 -28.78
C GLN A 164 -6.80 0.58 -27.88
N ARG A 165 -6.26 -0.59 -28.25
CA ARG A 165 -6.44 -1.80 -27.45
C ARG A 165 -5.65 -1.70 -26.16
N GLU A 166 -4.44 -1.16 -26.24
CA GLU A 166 -3.60 -0.92 -25.07
C GLU A 166 -4.20 0.14 -24.15
N TYR A 167 -4.60 1.30 -24.68
CA TYR A 167 -5.16 2.38 -23.87
C TYR A 167 -6.45 1.97 -23.16
N ARG A 168 -7.35 1.22 -23.82
CA ARG A 168 -8.56 0.67 -23.17
C ARG A 168 -8.21 -0.28 -22.03
N ARG A 169 -7.22 -1.16 -22.20
CA ARG A 169 -6.77 -2.06 -21.13
C ARG A 169 -6.16 -1.29 -19.97
N GLN A 170 -5.31 -0.30 -20.24
CA GLN A 170 -4.73 0.55 -19.19
C GLN A 170 -5.82 1.32 -18.44
N ALA A 171 -6.79 1.91 -19.15
CA ALA A 171 -7.90 2.63 -18.53
C ALA A 171 -8.66 1.74 -17.56
N VAL A 172 -9.00 0.51 -17.97
CA VAL A 172 -9.65 -0.48 -17.11
C VAL A 172 -8.77 -0.88 -15.92
N ASN A 173 -7.49 -1.20 -16.16
CA ASN A 173 -6.55 -1.63 -15.12
C ASN A 173 -6.37 -0.55 -14.04
N TYR A 174 -6.10 0.69 -14.43
CA TYR A 174 -5.93 1.79 -13.48
C TYR A 174 -7.25 2.19 -12.81
N SER A 175 -8.40 2.06 -13.50
CA SER A 175 -9.71 2.27 -12.87
C SER A 175 -9.95 1.27 -11.74
N PHE A 176 -9.59 0.00 -11.92
CA PHE A 176 -9.67 -0.98 -10.85
C PHE A 176 -8.71 -0.68 -9.70
N ILE A 177 -7.48 -0.24 -9.99
CA ILE A 177 -6.49 0.14 -8.96
C ILE A 177 -7.01 1.31 -8.11
N VAL A 178 -7.42 2.41 -8.78
CA VAL A 178 -7.95 3.62 -8.13
C VAL A 178 -9.24 3.30 -7.38
N GLY A 179 -10.16 2.57 -8.01
CA GLY A 179 -11.41 2.13 -7.40
C GLY A 179 -11.17 1.27 -6.16
N SER A 180 -10.21 0.34 -6.21
CA SER A 180 -9.86 -0.50 -5.05
C SER A 180 -9.33 0.32 -3.88
N PHE A 181 -8.51 1.35 -4.15
CA PHE A 181 -8.05 2.27 -3.11
C PHE A 181 -9.22 3.02 -2.46
N VAL A 182 -10.12 3.58 -3.27
CA VAL A 182 -11.29 4.32 -2.78
C VAL A 182 -12.22 3.40 -1.97
N VAL A 183 -12.45 2.17 -2.43
CA VAL A 183 -13.23 1.17 -1.69
C VAL A 183 -12.57 0.85 -0.36
N GLY A 184 -11.24 0.63 -0.33
CA GLY A 184 -10.51 0.41 0.92
C GLY A 184 -10.64 1.56 1.92
N ALA A 185 -10.53 2.79 1.43
CA ALA A 185 -10.73 4.00 2.22
C ALA A 185 -12.14 4.09 2.82
N ILE A 186 -13.18 3.90 1.99
CA ILE A 186 -14.59 3.96 2.43
C ILE A 186 -14.89 2.85 3.44
N VAL A 187 -14.52 1.60 3.14
CA VAL A 187 -14.78 0.46 4.03
C VAL A 187 -14.07 0.64 5.38
N SER A 188 -12.83 1.15 5.38
CA SER A 188 -12.10 1.47 6.60
C SER A 188 -12.79 2.56 7.42
N ALA A 189 -13.24 3.66 6.79
CA ALA A 189 -13.98 4.72 7.49
C ALA A 189 -15.29 4.21 8.11
N VAL A 190 -16.05 3.42 7.35
CA VAL A 190 -17.32 2.83 7.82
C VAL A 190 -17.07 1.88 8.99
N LEU A 191 -16.08 0.98 8.89
CA LEU A 191 -15.75 0.08 10.00
C LEU A 191 -15.23 0.83 11.23
N MET A 192 -14.44 1.89 11.04
CA MET A 192 -13.94 2.71 12.15
C MET A 192 -15.10 3.34 12.94
N HIS A 193 -16.20 3.71 12.28
CA HIS A 193 -17.40 4.22 12.94
C HIS A 193 -18.10 3.15 13.80
N PHE A 194 -18.15 1.89 13.36
CA PHE A 194 -18.91 0.83 14.04
C PHE A 194 -18.10 -0.01 15.04
N VAL A 195 -16.83 -0.29 14.74
CA VAL A 195 -15.99 -1.20 15.54
C VAL A 195 -14.71 -0.53 16.07
N HIS A 196 -14.56 0.80 15.85
CA HIS A 196 -13.46 1.61 16.36
C HIS A 196 -12.09 1.00 16.05
N LEU A 197 -11.20 0.92 17.04
CA LEU A 197 -9.84 0.39 16.92
C LEU A 197 -9.78 -1.01 16.26
N LYS A 198 -10.80 -1.86 16.44
CA LYS A 198 -10.85 -3.20 15.84
C LYS A 198 -11.00 -3.17 14.31
N SER A 199 -11.37 -2.03 13.72
CA SER A 199 -11.41 -1.85 12.26
C SER A 199 -10.07 -2.10 11.59
N ILE A 200 -8.95 -1.95 12.31
CA ILE A 200 -7.61 -2.23 11.77
C ILE A 200 -7.44 -3.67 11.28
N TRP A 201 -8.21 -4.62 11.80
CA TRP A 201 -8.19 -6.01 11.34
C TRP A 201 -8.63 -6.18 9.89
N LEU A 202 -9.31 -5.18 9.29
CA LEU A 202 -9.52 -5.13 7.84
C LEU A 202 -8.19 -5.17 7.08
N ILE A 203 -7.21 -4.39 7.55
CA ILE A 203 -5.87 -4.33 6.96
C ILE A 203 -5.15 -5.65 7.22
N THR A 204 -5.23 -6.20 8.43
CA THR A 204 -4.65 -7.52 8.76
C THR A 204 -5.18 -8.62 7.84
N LEU A 205 -6.49 -8.71 7.64
CA LEU A 205 -7.11 -9.70 6.76
C LEU A 205 -6.64 -9.53 5.32
N SER A 206 -6.62 -8.30 4.81
CA SER A 206 -6.11 -8.00 3.46
C SER A 206 -4.65 -8.43 3.29
N LEU A 207 -3.79 -8.15 4.28
CA LEU A 207 -2.38 -8.56 4.27
C LEU A 207 -2.21 -10.08 4.30
N ILE A 208 -3.02 -10.80 5.10
CA ILE A 208 -3.02 -12.27 5.12
C ILE A 208 -3.39 -12.82 3.74
N ILE A 209 -4.45 -12.31 3.11
CA ILE A 209 -4.86 -12.71 1.76
C ILE A 209 -3.72 -12.49 0.76
N ILE A 210 -3.08 -11.33 0.80
CA ILE A 210 -1.92 -11.00 -0.04
C ILE A 210 -0.79 -12.00 0.16
N MET A 211 -0.42 -12.29 1.41
CA MET A 211 0.69 -13.20 1.74
C MET A 211 0.39 -14.64 1.33
N VAL A 212 -0.82 -15.13 1.57
CA VAL A 212 -1.27 -16.48 1.17
C VAL A 212 -1.27 -16.59 -0.35
N TYR A 213 -1.88 -15.62 -1.05
CA TYR A 213 -1.91 -15.60 -2.50
C TYR A 213 -0.49 -15.58 -3.09
N TYR A 214 0.36 -14.64 -2.68
CA TYR A 214 1.73 -14.52 -3.17
C TYR A 214 2.53 -15.80 -2.92
N SER A 215 2.45 -16.38 -1.72
CA SER A 215 3.15 -17.61 -1.38
C SER A 215 2.67 -18.80 -2.21
N SER A 216 1.36 -18.91 -2.43
CA SER A 216 0.76 -19.97 -3.23
C SER A 216 1.22 -19.91 -4.69
N GLU A 217 1.29 -18.71 -5.26
CA GLU A 217 1.77 -18.46 -6.62
C GLU A 217 3.27 -18.70 -6.77
N VAL A 218 4.10 -18.28 -5.80
CA VAL A 218 5.54 -18.62 -5.80
C VAL A 218 5.76 -20.13 -5.78
N LYS A 219 4.99 -20.86 -4.97
CA LYS A 219 5.06 -22.33 -4.91
C LYS A 219 4.58 -22.97 -6.21
N ARG A 220 3.43 -22.54 -6.74
CA ARG A 220 2.82 -23.08 -7.97
C ARG A 220 3.72 -22.91 -9.18
N LEU A 221 4.37 -21.75 -9.30
CA LEU A 221 5.22 -21.39 -10.43
C LEU A 221 6.70 -21.76 -10.24
N GLY A 222 7.06 -22.38 -9.10
CA GLY A 222 8.45 -22.77 -8.81
C GLY A 222 9.43 -21.59 -8.69
N LEU A 223 8.94 -20.41 -8.29
CA LEU A 223 9.71 -19.15 -8.37
C LEU A 223 10.62 -18.87 -7.16
N LYS A 224 10.82 -19.85 -6.28
CA LYS A 224 11.51 -19.66 -4.99
C LYS A 224 12.89 -19.01 -5.15
N GLU A 225 13.64 -19.42 -6.17
CA GLU A 225 15.02 -18.98 -6.41
C GLU A 225 15.14 -17.95 -7.54
N THR A 226 14.09 -17.77 -8.35
CA THR A 226 14.14 -16.97 -9.59
C THR A 226 13.44 -15.61 -9.48
N ASN A 227 12.52 -15.42 -8.52
CA ASN A 227 11.83 -14.14 -8.28
C ASN A 227 12.45 -13.37 -7.10
N LEU A 228 13.76 -13.13 -7.16
CA LEU A 228 14.51 -12.36 -6.16
C LEU A 228 14.22 -10.86 -6.32
#